data_AF-A0A645B2D1-F1
#
_entry.id   AF-A0A645B2D1-F1
#
_cell.length_a   1.000
_cell.length_b   1.000
_cell.length_c   1.000
_cell.angle_alpha   90.00
_cell.angle_beta   90.00
_cell.angle_gamma   90.00
#
_symmetry.space_group_name_H-M   'P 1'
#
loop_
_entity.id
_entity.type
_entity.pdbx_description
1 polymer ?
#
loop_
_entity_poly.entity_id
_entity_poly.type
_entity_poly.pdbx_seq_one_letter_code
_entity_poly.pdbx_strand_id
1 'polypeptide(L)'
;MDRKTTGIVAYLTWIGLLIALVFGDREGAKFHINQALVIWLAGLLGIIPCIGWVWGIFCFVCAVMGCISAINDEEKEVPILGQFKLLK
;
A
#
# COMPACT_ATOMS: atom_id res chain seq x y z
N MET A 1 -10.06 -14.07 -3.55
CA MET A 1 -8.77 -13.90 -4.28
C MET A 1 -7.69 -14.60 -3.48
N ASP A 2 -6.67 -15.16 -4.13
CA ASP A 2 -5.50 -15.69 -3.41
C ASP A 2 -4.66 -14.57 -2.77
N ARG A 3 -3.74 -14.94 -1.88
CA ARG A 3 -2.83 -14.03 -1.17
C ARG A 3 -2.10 -13.06 -2.11
N LYS A 4 -1.49 -13.57 -3.18
CA LYS A 4 -0.66 -12.76 -4.08
C LYS A 4 -1.51 -11.75 -4.83
N THR A 5 -2.63 -12.19 -5.42
CA THR A 5 -3.57 -11.30 -6.10
C THR A 5 -4.11 -10.23 -5.14
N THR A 6 -4.41 -10.61 -3.90
CA THR A 6 -4.86 -9.66 -2.86
C THR A 6 -3.80 -8.60 -2.57
N GLY A 7 -2.54 -8.99 -2.42
CA GLY A 7 -1.42 -8.08 -2.20
C GLY A 7 -1.26 -7.07 -3.33
N ILE A 8 -1.32 -7.50 -4.59
CA ILE A 8 -1.19 -6.62 -5.78
C ILE A 8 -2.37 -5.65 -5.86
N VAL A 9 -3.60 -6.16 -5.73
CA VAL A 9 -4.84 -5.36 -5.84
C VAL A 9 -4.88 -4.22 -4.80
N ALA A 10 -4.29 -4.43 -3.61
CA ALA A 10 -4.23 -3.41 -2.57
C ALA A 10 -3.47 -2.12 -2.98
N TYR A 11 -2.52 -2.21 -3.93
CA TYR A 11 -1.70 -1.07 -4.38
C TYR A 11 -2.26 -0.33 -5.60
N LEU A 12 -3.31 -0.83 -6.27
CA LEU A 12 -3.74 -0.27 -7.55
C LEU A 12 -4.43 1.08 -7.40
N THR A 13 -5.41 1.16 -6.50
CA THR A 13 -6.20 2.38 -6.21
C THR A 13 -6.81 2.26 -4.82
N TRP A 14 -7.43 3.33 -4.31
CA TRP A 14 -8.32 3.26 -3.15
C TRP A 14 -9.43 2.21 -3.30
N ILE A 15 -9.98 2.05 -4.52
CA ILE A 15 -10.98 1.02 -4.80
C ILE A 15 -10.35 -0.37 -4.73
N GLY A 16 -9.14 -0.54 -5.27
CA GLY A 16 -8.36 -1.78 -5.17
C GLY A 16 -8.07 -2.15 -3.71
N LEU A 17 -7.65 -1.20 -2.89
CA LEU A 17 -7.47 -1.39 -1.45
C LEU A 17 -8.76 -1.86 -0.76
N LEU A 18 -9.90 -1.25 -1.08
CA LEU A 18 -11.19 -1.65 -0.53
C LEU A 18 -11.55 -3.07 -0.95
N ILE A 19 -11.34 -3.45 -2.21
CA ILE A 19 -11.56 -4.82 -2.69
C ILE A 19 -10.65 -5.82 -1.96
N ALA A 20 -9.36 -5.50 -1.80
CA ALA A 20 -8.42 -6.34 -1.06
C ALA A 20 -8.82 -6.52 0.41
N LEU A 21 -9.36 -5.46 1.03
CA LEU A 21 -9.86 -5.51 2.41
C LEU A 21 -11.17 -6.30 2.55
N VAL A 22 -12.11 -6.20 1.61
CA VAL A 22 -13.45 -6.82 1.78
C VAL A 22 -13.51 -8.23 1.20
N PHE A 23 -12.85 -8.47 0.06
CA PHE A 23 -12.98 -9.70 -0.73
C PHE A 23 -11.64 -10.47 -0.89
N GLY A 24 -10.55 -9.93 -0.35
CA GLY A 24 -9.22 -10.54 -0.41
C GLY A 24 -8.91 -11.48 0.74
N ASP A 25 -7.80 -12.22 0.60
CA ASP A 25 -7.20 -13.00 1.67
C ASP A 25 -6.47 -12.07 2.66
N ARG A 26 -7.21 -11.62 3.68
CA ARG A 26 -6.73 -10.62 4.65
C ARG A 26 -5.63 -11.15 5.57
N GLU A 27 -5.68 -12.43 5.90
CA GLU A 27 -4.69 -13.04 6.80
C GLU A 27 -3.40 -13.33 6.03
N GLY A 28 -3.51 -13.93 4.84
CA GLY A 28 -2.34 -14.20 4.00
C GLY A 28 -1.68 -12.94 3.48
N ALA A 29 -2.43 -11.95 2.99
CA ALA A 29 -1.86 -10.74 2.38
C ALA A 29 -1.72 -9.57 3.35
N LYS A 30 -1.80 -9.82 4.66
CA LYS A 30 -1.85 -8.80 5.71
C LYS A 30 -0.72 -7.78 5.61
N PHE A 31 0.50 -8.22 5.31
CA PHE A 31 1.66 -7.34 5.12
C PHE A 31 1.40 -6.29 4.03
N HIS A 32 1.05 -6.74 2.82
CA HIS A 32 0.82 -5.85 1.69
C HIS A 32 -0.42 -4.98 1.85
N ILE A 33 -1.50 -5.51 2.42
CA ILE A 33 -2.72 -4.72 2.70
C ILE A 33 -2.41 -3.61 3.73
N ASN A 34 -1.68 -3.92 4.80
CA ASN A 34 -1.30 -2.94 5.80
C ASN A 34 -0.39 -1.85 5.21
N GLN A 35 0.66 -2.24 4.50
CA GLN A 35 1.60 -1.31 3.89
C GLN A 35 0.90 -0.42 2.84
N ALA A 36 0.06 -0.99 1.98
CA ALA A 36 -0.75 -0.21 1.04
C ALA A 36 -1.67 0.78 1.77
N LEU A 37 -2.37 0.34 2.82
CA LEU A 37 -3.24 1.21 3.63
C LEU A 37 -2.46 2.42 4.21
N VAL A 38 -1.28 2.18 4.78
CA VAL A 38 -0.42 3.26 5.32
C VAL A 38 -0.02 4.24 4.22
N ILE A 39 0.42 3.73 3.06
CA ILE A 39 0.86 4.57 1.93
C ILE A 39 -0.30 5.41 1.40
N TRP A 40 -1.49 4.82 1.22
CA TRP A 40 -2.67 5.52 0.75
C TRP A 40 -3.10 6.63 1.71
N LEU A 41 -3.14 6.35 3.02
CA LEU A 41 -3.44 7.35 4.04
C LEU A 41 -2.40 8.47 4.09
N ALA A 42 -1.11 8.13 4.02
CA ALA A 42 -0.02 9.10 3.95
C ALA A 42 -0.12 9.99 2.71
N GLY A 43 -0.52 9.42 1.57
CA GLY A 43 -0.69 10.13 0.30
C GLY A 43 -1.76 11.23 0.32
N LEU A 44 -2.70 11.20 1.28
CA LEU A 44 -3.72 12.26 1.43
C LEU A 44 -3.11 13.64 1.71
N LEU A 45 -1.92 13.69 2.31
CA LEU A 45 -1.16 14.93 2.51
C LEU A 45 -0.71 15.58 1.20
N GLY A 46 -0.83 14.85 0.08
CA GLY A 46 -0.56 15.32 -1.29
C GLY A 46 -1.41 16.50 -1.74
N ILE A 47 -2.50 16.82 -1.04
CA ILE A 47 -3.36 17.98 -1.35
C ILE A 47 -2.71 19.33 -0.98
N ILE A 48 -1.74 19.33 -0.06
CA ILE A 48 -1.09 20.56 0.42
C ILE A 48 -0.15 21.10 -0.68
N PRO A 49 -0.30 22.36 -1.14
CA PRO A 49 0.56 22.93 -2.18
C PRO A 49 2.04 22.90 -1.80
N CYS A 50 2.90 22.76 -2.81
CA CYS A 50 4.36 22.69 -2.71
C CYS A 50 4.88 21.48 -1.91
N ILE A 51 4.75 21.48 -0.57
CA ILE A 51 5.32 20.45 0.31
C ILE A 51 4.57 19.12 0.14
N GLY A 52 3.24 19.18 0.10
CA GLY A 52 2.41 17.99 -0.09
C GLY A 52 2.66 17.33 -1.44
N TRP A 53 2.97 18.08 -2.49
CA TRP A 53 3.28 17.50 -3.81
C TRP A 53 4.56 16.68 -3.80
N VAL A 54 5.62 17.19 -3.17
CA VAL A 54 6.88 16.44 -2.99
C VAL A 54 6.63 15.18 -2.17
N TRP A 55 5.84 15.28 -1.10
CA TRP A 55 5.41 14.14 -0.31
C TRP A 55 4.57 13.13 -1.12
N GLY A 56 3.69 13.62 -1.98
CA GLY A 56 2.87 12.80 -2.87
C GLY A 56 3.71 11.98 -3.85
N ILE A 57 4.78 12.59 -4.40
CA ILE A 57 5.76 11.87 -5.24
C ILE A 57 6.44 10.77 -4.43
N PHE A 58 6.86 11.05 -3.20
CA PHE A 58 7.45 10.04 -2.32
C PHE A 58 6.49 8.88 -2.02
N CYS A 59 5.23 9.17 -1.68
CA CYS A 59 4.20 8.15 -1.47
C CYS A 59 3.94 7.33 -2.74
N PHE A 60 3.92 7.96 -3.91
CA PHE A 60 3.75 7.27 -5.19
C PHE A 60 4.91 6.30 -5.47
N VAL A 61 6.15 6.71 -5.23
CA VAL A 61 7.33 5.83 -5.34
C VAL A 61 7.22 4.64 -4.37
N CYS A 62 6.81 4.88 -3.12
CA CYS A 62 6.57 3.81 -2.15
C CYS A 62 5.46 2.85 -2.61
N ALA A 63 4.36 3.36 -3.18
CA ALA A 63 3.28 2.52 -3.71
C ALA A 63 3.77 1.61 -4.85
N VAL A 64 4.58 2.14 -5.78
CA VAL A 64 5.19 1.35 -6.86
C VAL A 64 6.14 0.29 -6.31
N MET A 65 7.03 0.65 -5.37
CA MET A 65 7.93 -0.31 -4.72
C MET A 65 7.16 -1.43 -4.01
N GLY A 66 6.14 -1.08 -3.23
CA GLY A 66 5.29 -2.05 -2.53
C GLY A 66 4.53 -2.96 -3.49
N CYS A 67 4.06 -2.43 -4.63
CA CYS A 67 3.41 -3.18 -5.68
C CYS A 67 4.38 -4.18 -6.36
N ILE A 68 5.60 -3.75 -6.70
CA ILE A 68 6.64 -4.63 -7.26
C ILE A 68 6.96 -5.77 -6.28
N SER A 69 7.13 -5.46 -5.00
CA SER A 69 7.33 -6.49 -3.97
C SER A 69 6.14 -7.46 -3.87
N ALA A 70 4.90 -6.98 -3.97
CA ALA A 70 3.72 -7.86 -4.02
C ALA A 70 3.69 -8.76 -5.26
N ILE A 71 4.12 -8.25 -6.42
CA ILE A 71 4.24 -9.03 -7.66
C ILE A 71 5.30 -10.13 -7.51
N ASN A 72 6.40 -9.84 -6.82
CA ASN A 72 7.47 -10.79 -6.52
C ASN A 72 7.15 -11.70 -5.33
N ASP A 73 6.02 -11.48 -4.65
CA ASP A 73 5.61 -12.21 -3.46
C ASP A 73 6.59 -12.07 -2.28
N GLU A 74 7.22 -10.90 -2.17
CA GLU A 74 8.21 -10.54 -1.15
C GLU A 74 7.61 -9.54 -0.14
N GLU A 75 7.76 -9.84 1.15
CA GLU A 75 7.37 -8.91 2.23
C GLU A 75 8.48 -7.90 2.52
N LYS A 76 8.66 -6.94 1.61
CA LYS A 76 9.65 -5.87 1.76
C LYS A 76 9.03 -4.56 2.20
N GLU A 77 9.53 -4.02 3.30
CA GLU A 77 9.11 -2.73 3.81
C GLU A 77 9.57 -1.58 2.89
N VAL A 78 8.65 -0.67 2.57
CA VAL A 78 9.00 0.58 1.88
C VAL A 78 9.67 1.55 2.85
N PRO A 79 10.53 2.47 2.36
CA PRO A 79 11.20 3.44 3.22
C PRO A 79 10.21 4.24 4.07
N ILE A 80 10.50 4.40 5.36
CA ILE A 80 9.74 5.18 6.36
C ILE A 80 8.33 4.60 6.65
N LEU A 81 7.50 4.39 5.63
CA LEU A 81 6.09 4.03 5.77
C LEU A 81 5.86 2.54 6.05
N GLY A 82 6.77 1.65 5.65
CA GLY A 82 6.62 0.20 5.84
C GLY A 82 6.63 -0.24 7.31
N GLN A 83 7.15 0.61 8.20
CA GLN A 83 7.31 0.32 9.62
C GLN A 83 6.00 0.47 10.44
N PHE A 84 5.00 1.16 9.89
CA PHE A 84 3.73 1.39 10.59
C PHE A 84 2.78 0.22 10.42
N LYS A 85 2.23 -0.29 11.53
CA LYS A 85 1.28 -1.40 11.56
C LYS A 85 -0.08 -0.92 12.06
N LEU A 86 -1.02 -0.72 11.14
CA LEU A 86 -2.41 -0.33 11.40
C LEU A 86 -3.32 -1.56 11.55
N LEU A 87 -3.03 -2.64 10.83
CA LEU A 87 -3.75 -3.90 10.92
C LEU A 87 -3.04 -4.85 11.89
N LYS A 88 -3.69 -5.16 13.02
CA LYS A 88 -3.18 -6.07 14.06
C LYS A 88 -3.51 -7.52 13.82
#